data_AF-A0AAN4MXT2-F1
#
_entry.id   AF-A0AAN4MXT2-F1
#
_cell.length_a   1.000
_cell.length_b   1.000
_cell.length_c   1.000
_cell.angle_alpha   90.00
_cell.angle_beta   90.00
_cell.angle_gamma   90.00
#
_symmetry.space_group_name_H-M   'P 1'
#
loop_
_entity.id
_entity.type
_entity.pdbx_description
1 polymer ?
#
loop_
_entity_poly.entity_id
_entity_poly.type
_entity_poly.pdbx_seq_one_letter_code
_entity_poly.pdbx_strand_id
1 'polypeptide(L)'
;MQPRYRFYATILDAFWGYLNSDVIWDKYWEWSENPPHTPEEFHEQQFQELIDRINRKPFDSEAADKGTALNEIIDCMIEKRKSEIMQIERVYKVERFGACDEIGKPLYYDEEETKEVIALKAIYHEREFTFPISLCRELTDYYKGGLTQQRVEAILPTAYGNVLVYGLIDYLMPTTVNDLKTTGSYTVGKFKDHHQHLVYPYALMQSGSDVRTFEYNIVEFNKGGYVVDTYTETYVFNPERDIPILTEHCEEFIRFLEENRELITDKKIFGGEN
;
A
#
# COMPACT_ATOMS: atom_id res chain seq x y z
N MET A 1 20.60 6.96 19.87
CA MET A 1 20.46 5.77 20.75
C MET A 1 20.32 4.56 19.83
N GLN A 2 21.11 3.49 20.00
CA GLN A 2 21.05 2.34 19.08
C GLN A 2 19.74 1.55 19.33
N PRO A 3 18.91 1.32 18.30
CA PRO A 3 17.69 0.55 18.46
C PRO A 3 18.00 -0.94 18.63
N ARG A 4 17.25 -1.62 19.51
CA ARG A 4 17.32 -3.06 19.71
C ARG A 4 16.47 -3.82 18.69
N TYR A 5 15.43 -3.19 18.16
CA TYR A 5 14.58 -3.75 17.10
C TYR A 5 14.31 -2.70 16.02
N ARG A 6 13.96 -3.14 14.81
CA ARG A 6 13.63 -2.24 13.68
C ARG A 6 12.36 -2.72 12.99
N PHE A 7 11.29 -1.94 13.07
CA PHE A 7 9.99 -2.27 12.48
C PHE A 7 9.58 -1.23 11.45
N TYR A 8 9.32 -1.68 10.23
CA TYR A 8 8.68 -0.84 9.23
C TYR A 8 7.15 -0.89 9.39
N ALA A 9 6.43 0.17 9.07
CA ALA A 9 4.99 0.23 9.33
C ALA A 9 4.20 -0.98 8.81
N THR A 10 4.48 -1.46 7.59
CA THR A 10 3.73 -2.58 6.99
C THR A 10 4.12 -3.97 7.52
N ILE A 11 5.20 -4.13 8.32
CA ILE A 11 5.41 -5.40 9.04
C ILE A 11 4.49 -5.49 10.25
N LEU A 12 4.12 -4.36 10.86
CA LEU A 12 3.16 -4.32 11.95
C LEU A 12 1.76 -4.71 11.45
N ASP A 13 1.41 -4.32 10.22
CA ASP A 13 0.17 -4.77 9.55
C ASP A 13 0.16 -6.28 9.34
N ALA A 14 1.28 -6.85 8.90
CA ALA A 14 1.40 -8.30 8.70
C ALA A 14 1.29 -9.06 10.03
N PHE A 15 1.90 -8.54 11.10
CA PHE A 15 1.77 -9.14 12.42
C PHE A 15 0.32 -9.05 12.95
N TRP A 16 -0.34 -7.91 12.74
CA TRP A 16 -1.77 -7.78 13.07
C TRP A 16 -2.63 -8.78 12.30
N GLY A 17 -2.34 -8.98 11.01
CA GLY A 17 -3.02 -9.98 10.16
C GLY A 17 -2.88 -11.40 10.69
N TYR A 18 -1.68 -11.77 11.17
CA TYR A 18 -1.44 -13.03 11.84
C TYR A 18 -2.25 -13.18 13.14
N LEU A 19 -2.20 -12.18 14.03
CA LEU A 19 -2.93 -12.21 15.30
C LEU A 19 -4.46 -12.31 15.12
N ASN A 20 -4.97 -11.76 14.01
CA ASN A 20 -6.40 -11.68 13.72
C ASN A 20 -6.81 -12.59 12.56
N SER A 21 -6.05 -13.66 12.28
CA SER A 21 -6.31 -14.58 11.17
C SER A 21 -7.74 -15.13 11.20
N ASP A 22 -8.26 -15.44 12.38
CA ASP A 22 -9.59 -16.05 12.54
C ASP A 22 -10.69 -15.05 12.14
N VAL A 23 -10.57 -13.81 12.60
CA VAL A 23 -11.49 -12.71 12.25
C VAL A 23 -11.45 -12.42 10.75
N ILE A 24 -10.24 -12.47 10.16
CA ILE A 24 -10.06 -12.30 8.71
C ILE A 24 -10.71 -13.47 7.97
N TRP A 25 -10.51 -14.69 8.44
CA TRP A 25 -11.08 -15.88 7.82
C TRP A 25 -12.61 -15.81 7.81
N ASP A 26 -13.22 -15.52 8.96
CA ASP A 26 -14.67 -15.38 9.10
C ASP A 26 -15.22 -14.33 8.13
N LYS A 27 -14.57 -13.16 8.06
CA LYS A 27 -14.98 -12.06 7.18
C LYS A 27 -15.10 -12.48 5.71
N TYR A 28 -14.21 -13.36 5.22
CA TYR A 28 -14.20 -13.76 3.81
C TYR A 28 -14.92 -15.08 3.55
N TRP A 29 -14.98 -15.99 4.52
CA TRP A 29 -15.34 -17.38 4.28
C TRP A 29 -16.32 -18.01 5.28
N GLU A 30 -16.78 -17.29 6.33
CA GLU A 30 -17.75 -17.82 7.31
C GLU A 30 -19.00 -18.43 6.64
N TRP A 31 -19.51 -17.75 5.61
CA TRP A 31 -20.72 -18.16 4.87
C TRP A 31 -20.41 -18.86 3.55
N SER A 32 -19.15 -19.23 3.31
CA SER A 32 -18.76 -19.96 2.11
C SER A 32 -19.09 -21.44 2.26
N GLU A 33 -19.82 -22.02 1.29
CA GLU A 33 -20.07 -23.47 1.27
C GLU A 33 -18.80 -24.29 0.99
N ASN A 34 -17.78 -23.69 0.38
CA ASN A 34 -16.53 -24.35 0.04
C ASN A 34 -15.34 -23.37 0.18
N PRO A 35 -14.90 -23.08 1.43
CA PRO A 35 -13.75 -22.21 1.66
C PRO A 35 -12.46 -22.85 1.10
N PRO A 36 -11.50 -22.04 0.63
CA PRO A 36 -10.26 -22.56 0.04
C PRO A 36 -9.33 -23.23 1.07
N HIS A 37 -9.51 -22.94 2.35
CA HIS A 37 -8.73 -23.47 3.47
C HIS A 37 -9.58 -23.43 4.76
N THR A 38 -9.27 -24.28 5.73
CA THR A 38 -9.87 -24.18 7.08
C THR A 38 -9.32 -22.96 7.85
N PRO A 39 -9.94 -22.56 8.98
CA PRO A 39 -9.39 -21.50 9.83
C PRO A 39 -7.96 -21.80 10.30
N GLU A 40 -7.68 -23.05 10.70
CA GLU A 40 -6.35 -23.47 11.17
C GLU A 40 -5.32 -23.44 10.03
N GLU A 41 -5.70 -23.91 8.84
CA GLU A 41 -4.84 -23.84 7.66
C GLU A 41 -4.52 -22.39 7.28
N PHE A 42 -5.50 -21.49 7.41
CA PHE A 42 -5.30 -20.05 7.18
C PHE A 42 -4.37 -19.42 8.21
N HIS A 43 -4.54 -19.77 9.49
CA HIS A 43 -3.67 -19.28 10.56
C HIS A 43 -2.21 -19.67 10.31
N GLU A 44 -1.96 -20.94 9.94
CA GLU A 44 -0.61 -21.41 9.61
C GLU A 44 -0.04 -20.72 8.36
N GLN A 45 -0.89 -20.44 7.35
CA GLN A 45 -0.49 -19.64 6.19
C GLN A 45 -0.09 -18.22 6.59
N GLN A 46 -0.89 -17.54 7.42
CA GLN A 46 -0.56 -16.20 7.92
C GLN A 46 0.73 -16.19 8.76
N PHE A 47 0.96 -17.24 9.56
CA PHE A 47 2.22 -17.40 10.30
C PHE A 47 3.41 -17.51 9.33
N GLN A 48 3.34 -18.39 8.33
CA GLN A 48 4.42 -18.56 7.37
C GLN A 48 4.67 -17.31 6.53
N GLU A 49 3.60 -16.61 6.10
CA GLU A 49 3.69 -15.33 5.40
C GLU A 49 4.37 -14.25 6.25
N LEU A 50 4.05 -14.18 7.54
CA LEU A 50 4.71 -13.27 8.46
C LEU A 50 6.21 -13.59 8.62
N ILE A 51 6.56 -14.86 8.82
CA ILE A 51 7.97 -15.30 8.91
C ILE A 51 8.73 -14.97 7.62
N ASP A 52 8.12 -15.22 6.46
CA ASP A 52 8.73 -14.94 5.17
C ASP A 52 8.95 -13.44 4.96
N ARG A 53 7.99 -12.62 5.42
CA ARG A 53 8.08 -11.16 5.36
C ARG A 53 9.12 -10.58 6.33
N ILE A 54 9.25 -11.15 7.54
CA ILE A 54 10.33 -10.84 8.48
C ILE A 54 11.69 -11.12 7.84
N ASN A 55 11.81 -12.28 7.18
CA ASN A 55 13.02 -12.74 6.51
C ASN A 55 13.26 -12.08 5.14
N ARG A 56 12.40 -11.14 4.73
CA ARG A 56 12.45 -10.45 3.43
C ARG A 56 12.55 -11.41 2.25
N LYS A 57 11.86 -12.55 2.31
CA LYS A 57 11.77 -13.42 1.14
C LYS A 57 11.12 -12.65 -0.02
N PRO A 58 11.63 -12.77 -1.25
CA PRO A 58 10.98 -12.19 -2.41
C PRO A 58 9.53 -12.67 -2.50
N PHE A 59 8.62 -11.74 -2.71
CA PHE A 59 7.20 -11.99 -2.87
C PHE A 59 6.75 -11.34 -4.17
N ASP A 60 5.97 -12.08 -4.94
CA ASP A 60 5.42 -11.64 -6.21
C ASP A 60 3.91 -11.42 -6.08
N SER A 61 3.45 -10.19 -6.33
CA SER A 61 2.03 -9.85 -6.28
C SER A 61 1.67 -8.78 -7.27
N GLU A 62 0.78 -9.13 -8.19
CA GLU A 62 0.24 -8.22 -9.20
C GLU A 62 -0.46 -7.02 -8.54
N ALA A 63 -1.15 -7.24 -7.40
CA ALA A 63 -1.80 -6.17 -6.67
C ALA A 63 -0.79 -5.18 -6.07
N ALA A 64 0.32 -5.67 -5.51
CA ALA A 64 1.38 -4.82 -4.97
C ALA A 64 2.11 -4.06 -6.08
N ASP A 65 2.39 -4.72 -7.21
CA ASP A 65 3.00 -4.11 -8.38
C ASP A 65 2.09 -3.04 -9.00
N LYS A 66 0.78 -3.28 -9.07
CA LYS A 66 -0.21 -2.31 -9.57
C LYS A 66 -0.23 -1.05 -8.69
N GLY A 67 -0.22 -1.22 -7.38
CA GLY A 67 -0.12 -0.10 -6.44
C GLY A 67 1.16 0.71 -6.63
N THR A 68 2.29 0.03 -6.76
CA THR A 68 3.61 0.64 -7.02
C THR A 68 3.63 1.40 -8.35
N ALA A 69 3.06 0.79 -9.41
CA ALA A 69 2.99 1.40 -10.73
C ALA A 69 2.12 2.65 -10.77
N LEU A 70 0.98 2.65 -10.09
CA LEU A 70 0.15 3.85 -9.98
C LEU A 70 0.89 4.95 -9.22
N ASN A 71 1.46 4.63 -8.06
CA ASN A 71 2.17 5.58 -7.21
C ASN A 71 3.35 6.25 -7.96
N GLU A 72 4.21 5.48 -8.63
CA GLU A 72 5.33 6.05 -9.41
C GLU A 72 4.87 6.90 -10.61
N ILE A 73 3.73 6.56 -11.24
CA ILE A 73 3.14 7.43 -12.28
C ILE A 73 2.80 8.80 -11.69
N ILE A 74 2.13 8.82 -10.53
CA ILE A 74 1.73 10.06 -9.86
C ILE A 74 2.96 10.85 -9.42
N ASP A 75 3.97 10.19 -8.85
CA ASP A 75 5.23 10.81 -8.44
C ASP A 75 5.93 11.48 -9.63
N CYS A 76 6.05 10.77 -10.75
CA CYS A 76 6.61 11.30 -11.98
C CYS A 76 5.86 12.53 -12.50
N MET A 77 4.52 12.53 -12.37
CA MET A 77 3.68 13.66 -12.79
C MET A 77 3.85 14.88 -11.88
N ILE A 78 3.95 14.69 -10.57
CA ILE A 78 4.19 15.76 -9.58
C ILE A 78 5.58 16.37 -9.77
N GLU A 79 6.60 15.52 -9.82
CA GLU A 79 8.01 15.91 -9.90
C GLU A 79 8.46 16.34 -11.31
N LYS A 80 7.64 16.06 -12.34
CA LYS A 80 7.93 16.32 -13.75
C LYS A 80 9.20 15.60 -14.22
N ARG A 81 9.40 14.38 -13.75
CA ARG A 81 10.50 13.49 -14.15
C ARG A 81 10.00 12.29 -14.94
N LYS A 82 10.94 11.53 -15.50
CA LYS A 82 10.68 10.18 -16.00
C LYS A 82 10.85 9.19 -14.85
N SER A 83 10.21 8.03 -14.97
CA SER A 83 10.43 6.95 -14.02
C SER A 83 11.83 6.36 -14.18
N GLU A 84 12.44 6.00 -13.06
CA GLU A 84 13.73 5.32 -13.00
C GLU A 84 13.58 3.80 -12.82
N ILE A 85 12.39 3.33 -12.43
CA ILE A 85 12.12 1.94 -12.03
C ILE A 85 11.19 1.21 -13.00
N MET A 86 10.47 1.92 -13.87
CA MET A 86 9.55 1.32 -14.84
C MET A 86 9.43 2.14 -16.14
N GLN A 87 8.93 1.49 -17.19
CA GLN A 87 8.62 2.17 -18.45
C GLN A 87 7.18 2.69 -18.39
N ILE A 88 6.98 3.97 -18.71
CA ILE A 88 5.66 4.61 -18.76
C ILE A 88 5.40 5.11 -20.19
N GLU A 89 4.30 4.64 -20.78
CA GLU A 89 3.86 4.96 -22.12
C GLU A 89 2.53 5.72 -22.10
N ARG A 90 2.34 6.62 -23.07
CA ARG A 90 1.05 7.28 -23.28
C ARG A 90 0.19 6.40 -24.17
N VAL A 91 -1.05 6.20 -23.76
CA VAL A 91 -2.08 5.56 -24.59
C VAL A 91 -2.95 6.66 -25.18
N TYR A 92 -3.01 6.71 -26.51
CA TYR A 92 -3.78 7.69 -27.25
C TYR A 92 -5.16 7.14 -27.63
N LYS A 93 -6.14 8.02 -27.75
CA LYS A 93 -7.48 7.67 -28.24
C LYS A 93 -7.38 7.26 -29.69
N VAL A 94 -7.98 6.12 -30.02
CA VAL A 94 -8.15 5.63 -31.38
C VAL A 94 -9.59 5.87 -31.82
N GLU A 95 -9.76 6.59 -32.92
CA GLU A 95 -11.07 6.76 -33.56
C GLU A 95 -11.22 5.72 -34.66
N ARG A 96 -12.38 5.06 -34.69
CA ARG A 96 -12.71 4.01 -35.65
C ARG A 96 -13.72 4.53 -36.65
N PHE A 97 -13.36 4.51 -37.93
CA PHE A 97 -14.22 4.97 -39.02
C PHE A 97 -14.52 3.78 -39.92
N GLY A 98 -15.80 3.48 -40.15
CA GLY A 98 -16.15 2.29 -40.90
C GLY A 98 -17.64 2.13 -41.11
N ALA A 99 -18.00 1.03 -41.78
CA ALA A 99 -19.39 0.65 -41.95
C ALA A 99 -19.78 -0.42 -40.93
N CYS A 100 -20.98 -0.29 -40.37
CA CYS A 100 -21.62 -1.33 -39.56
C CYS A 100 -22.74 -2.00 -40.37
N ASP A 101 -23.08 -3.25 -40.03
CA ASP A 101 -24.30 -3.88 -40.50
C ASP A 101 -25.55 -3.26 -39.84
N GLU A 102 -26.73 -3.74 -40.23
CA GLU A 102 -28.03 -3.24 -39.73
C GLU A 102 -28.22 -3.40 -38.21
N ILE A 103 -27.38 -4.17 -37.54
CA ILE A 103 -27.42 -4.46 -36.09
C ILE A 103 -26.27 -3.75 -35.36
N GLY A 104 -25.49 -2.92 -36.05
CA GLY A 104 -24.39 -2.14 -35.47
C GLY A 104 -23.08 -2.91 -35.30
N LYS A 105 -22.95 -4.10 -35.90
CA LYS A 105 -21.69 -4.85 -35.90
C LYS A 105 -20.74 -4.29 -36.97
N PRO A 106 -19.46 -4.03 -36.68
CA PRO A 106 -18.51 -3.52 -37.68
C PRO A 106 -18.31 -4.53 -38.82
N LEU A 107 -18.46 -4.08 -40.07
CA LEU A 107 -18.13 -4.84 -41.29
C LEU A 107 -16.66 -4.64 -41.67
N TYR A 108 -16.20 -3.40 -41.61
CA TYR A 108 -14.80 -2.98 -41.69
C TYR A 108 -14.66 -1.65 -40.96
N TYR A 109 -13.47 -1.35 -40.46
CA TYR A 109 -13.13 -0.06 -39.91
C TYR A 109 -11.65 0.24 -40.16
N ASP A 110 -11.37 1.51 -40.42
CA ASP A 110 -10.04 2.09 -40.33
C ASP A 110 -9.84 2.67 -38.92
N GLU A 111 -8.63 2.56 -38.40
CA GLU A 111 -8.23 3.13 -37.11
C GLU A 111 -7.33 4.34 -37.33
N GLU A 112 -7.69 5.48 -36.73
CA GLU A 112 -6.83 6.65 -36.68
C GLU A 112 -6.49 6.95 -35.21
N GLU A 113 -5.21 6.89 -34.87
CA GLU A 113 -4.73 7.33 -33.56
C GLU A 113 -4.73 8.86 -33.49
N THR A 114 -5.46 9.41 -32.53
CA THR A 114 -5.49 10.85 -32.28
C THR A 114 -4.31 11.29 -31.41
N LYS A 115 -4.17 12.61 -31.18
CA LYS A 115 -3.19 13.14 -30.21
C LYS A 115 -3.71 13.22 -28.77
N GLU A 116 -4.95 12.78 -28.54
CA GLU A 116 -5.58 12.83 -27.22
C GLU A 116 -5.10 11.66 -26.37
N VAL A 117 -4.36 11.95 -25.30
CA VAL A 117 -3.95 10.91 -24.32
C VAL A 117 -5.16 10.56 -23.46
N ILE A 118 -5.48 9.27 -23.38
CA ILE A 118 -6.61 8.74 -22.58
C ILE A 118 -6.16 7.91 -21.38
N ALA A 119 -4.94 7.38 -21.40
CA ALA A 119 -4.39 6.59 -20.31
C ALA A 119 -2.86 6.64 -20.28
N LEU A 120 -2.28 6.21 -19.16
CA LEU A 120 -0.86 5.91 -19.00
C LEU A 120 -0.71 4.42 -18.76
N LYS A 121 0.20 3.79 -19.49
CA LYS A 121 0.54 2.37 -19.35
C LYS A 121 1.91 2.26 -18.70
N ALA A 122 1.99 1.62 -17.54
CA ALA A 122 3.23 1.25 -16.88
C ALA A 122 3.58 -0.21 -17.20
N ILE A 123 4.85 -0.46 -17.50
CA ILE A 123 5.42 -1.80 -17.66
C ILE A 123 6.40 -2.01 -16.50
N TYR A 124 6.04 -2.89 -15.57
CA TYR A 124 6.78 -3.14 -14.34
C TYR A 124 6.75 -4.63 -14.00
N HIS A 125 7.90 -5.23 -13.70
CA HIS A 125 8.04 -6.68 -13.45
C HIS A 125 7.33 -7.58 -14.48
N GLU A 126 7.51 -7.28 -15.78
CA GLU A 126 6.88 -8.02 -16.90
C GLU A 126 5.34 -7.95 -16.93
N ARG A 127 4.73 -7.08 -16.12
CA ARG A 127 3.29 -6.81 -16.10
C ARG A 127 2.99 -5.45 -16.72
N GLU A 128 1.82 -5.35 -17.34
CA GLU A 128 1.30 -4.11 -17.89
C GLU A 128 0.12 -3.60 -17.07
N PHE A 129 0.20 -2.35 -16.62
CA PHE A 129 -0.88 -1.69 -15.89
C PHE A 129 -1.29 -0.42 -16.64
N THR A 130 -2.57 -0.33 -17.02
CA THR A 130 -3.10 0.86 -17.71
C THR A 130 -4.02 1.63 -16.77
N PHE A 131 -3.74 2.91 -16.58
CA PHE A 131 -4.50 3.81 -15.72
C PHE A 131 -5.10 4.95 -16.53
N PRO A 132 -6.41 5.25 -16.38
CA PRO A 132 -7.03 6.38 -17.06
C PRO A 132 -6.33 7.70 -16.74
N ILE A 133 -6.08 8.54 -17.75
CA ILE A 133 -5.40 9.83 -17.55
C ILE A 133 -6.19 10.76 -16.63
N SER A 134 -7.53 10.60 -16.58
CA SER A 134 -8.41 11.34 -15.68
C SER A 134 -8.08 11.04 -14.22
N LEU A 135 -7.96 9.75 -13.85
CA LEU A 135 -7.55 9.32 -12.51
C LEU A 135 -6.14 9.84 -12.18
N CYS A 136 -5.19 9.70 -13.11
CA CYS A 136 -3.83 10.16 -12.87
C CYS A 136 -3.77 11.68 -12.60
N ARG A 137 -4.56 12.47 -13.33
CA ARG A 137 -4.67 13.92 -13.12
C ARG A 137 -5.36 14.26 -11.80
N GLU A 138 -6.47 13.58 -11.48
CA GLU A 138 -7.17 13.75 -10.20
C GLU A 138 -6.22 13.57 -9.01
N LEU A 139 -5.48 12.46 -8.96
CA LEU A 139 -4.51 12.19 -7.90
C LEU A 139 -3.35 13.18 -7.92
N THR A 140 -2.79 13.51 -9.09
CA THR A 140 -1.70 14.49 -9.22
C THR A 140 -2.12 15.87 -8.72
N ASP A 141 -3.33 16.31 -9.05
CA ASP A 141 -3.87 17.60 -8.61
C ASP A 141 -4.15 17.60 -7.11
N TYR A 142 -4.60 16.47 -6.56
CA TYR A 142 -4.84 16.29 -5.13
C TYR A 142 -3.55 16.40 -4.30
N TYR A 143 -2.45 15.79 -4.77
CA TYR A 143 -1.14 15.85 -4.09
C TYR A 143 -0.26 17.03 -4.51
N LYS A 144 -0.82 18.00 -5.21
CA LYS A 144 -0.06 19.10 -5.79
C LYS A 144 0.69 19.90 -4.71
N GLY A 145 2.02 19.92 -4.82
CA GLY A 145 2.91 20.60 -3.89
C GLY A 145 3.32 19.76 -2.67
N GLY A 146 2.87 18.52 -2.57
CA GLY A 146 3.37 17.54 -1.61
C GLY A 146 4.79 17.07 -1.92
N LEU A 147 5.47 16.57 -0.89
CA LEU A 147 6.74 15.88 -1.04
C LEU A 147 6.48 14.38 -1.24
N THR A 148 6.97 13.82 -2.34
CA THR A 148 6.84 12.41 -2.70
C THR A 148 7.87 11.55 -1.95
N GLN A 149 7.52 10.30 -1.62
CA GLN A 149 8.44 9.27 -1.12
C GLN A 149 9.33 9.71 0.06
N GLN A 150 8.72 10.29 1.11
CA GLN A 150 9.47 10.81 2.26
C GLN A 150 9.76 9.72 3.30
N ARG A 151 11.05 9.40 3.49
CA ARG A 151 11.45 8.47 4.56
C ARG A 151 11.25 9.12 5.92
N VAL A 152 10.55 8.43 6.81
CA VAL A 152 10.37 8.83 8.21
C VAL A 152 10.78 7.71 9.15
N GLU A 153 11.35 8.07 10.29
CA GLU A 153 11.74 7.14 11.32
C GLU A 153 11.78 7.81 12.70
N ALA A 154 11.53 7.04 13.74
CA ALA A 154 11.68 7.49 15.12
C ALA A 154 11.99 6.32 16.05
N ILE A 155 12.61 6.66 17.18
CA ILE A 155 12.78 5.72 18.28
C ILE A 155 11.51 5.69 19.12
N LEU A 156 10.95 4.50 19.30
CA LEU A 156 9.86 4.20 20.22
C LEU A 156 10.43 3.42 21.42
N PRO A 157 10.46 4.01 22.63
CA PRO A 157 10.81 3.27 23.84
C PRO A 157 9.77 2.20 24.17
N THR A 158 10.21 1.00 24.54
CA THR A 158 9.35 -0.10 25.01
C THR A 158 9.94 -0.76 26.25
N ALA A 159 9.17 -1.61 26.93
CA ALA A 159 9.62 -2.43 28.04
C ALA A 159 10.77 -3.39 27.67
N TYR A 160 10.89 -3.76 26.39
CA TYR A 160 11.92 -4.68 25.89
C TYR A 160 13.13 -3.97 25.27
N GLY A 161 13.13 -2.63 25.26
CA GLY A 161 14.17 -1.79 24.68
C GLY A 161 13.66 -0.94 23.52
N ASN A 162 14.55 -0.15 22.93
CA ASN A 162 14.15 0.80 21.89
C ASN A 162 13.85 0.10 20.56
N VAL A 163 12.74 0.47 19.95
CA VAL A 163 12.37 0.08 18.59
C VAL A 163 12.59 1.27 17.67
N LEU A 164 13.28 1.08 16.54
CA LEU A 164 13.22 2.03 15.44
C LEU A 164 11.98 1.72 14.62
N VAL A 165 10.94 2.55 14.72
CA VAL A 165 9.78 2.49 13.84
C VAL A 165 10.04 3.38 12.63
N TYR A 166 9.77 2.89 11.41
CA TYR A 166 10.07 3.63 10.19
C TYR A 166 9.15 3.30 9.02
N GLY A 167 9.21 4.10 7.98
CA GLY A 167 8.52 3.86 6.72
C GLY A 167 8.81 4.90 5.66
N LEU A 168 8.04 4.81 4.57
CA LEU A 168 8.11 5.71 3.43
C LEU A 168 6.70 6.27 3.25
N ILE A 169 6.54 7.57 3.45
CA ILE A 169 5.30 8.28 3.18
C ILE A 169 5.19 8.47 1.67
N ASP A 170 4.05 8.13 1.08
CA ASP A 170 3.82 8.37 -0.34
C ASP A 170 3.81 9.88 -0.63
N TYR A 171 2.92 10.63 0.02
CA TYR A 171 2.80 12.07 -0.17
C TYR A 171 2.71 12.80 1.18
N LEU A 172 3.70 13.62 1.49
CA LEU A 172 3.66 14.52 2.65
C LEU A 172 3.16 15.89 2.21
N MET A 173 1.92 16.20 2.58
CA MET A 173 1.29 17.51 2.38
C MET A 173 1.57 18.44 3.57
N PRO A 174 1.37 19.76 3.45
CA PRO A 174 1.67 20.71 4.54
C PRO A 174 0.99 20.40 5.89
N THR A 175 -0.17 19.74 5.87
CA THR A 175 -0.97 19.46 7.07
C THR A 175 -1.43 18.00 7.17
N THR A 176 -1.05 17.14 6.21
CA THR A 176 -1.58 15.78 6.10
C THR A 176 -0.52 14.83 5.58
N VAL A 177 -0.49 13.62 6.13
CA VAL A 177 0.21 12.48 5.55
C VAL A 177 -0.76 11.72 4.67
N ASN A 178 -0.42 11.50 3.42
CA ASN A 178 -1.28 10.83 2.48
C ASN A 178 -0.61 9.55 1.98
N ASP A 179 -1.38 8.47 1.97
CA ASP A 179 -0.96 7.14 1.54
C ASP A 179 -1.94 6.64 0.47
N LEU A 180 -1.40 6.34 -0.70
CA LEU A 180 -2.18 5.94 -1.86
C LEU A 180 -2.34 4.42 -1.86
N LYS A 181 -3.59 3.96 -1.79
CA LYS A 181 -3.95 2.54 -1.81
C LYS A 181 -4.71 2.17 -3.05
N THR A 182 -4.47 0.95 -3.53
CA THR A 182 -5.31 0.31 -4.55
C THR A 182 -5.96 -0.93 -3.96
N THR A 183 -7.22 -1.19 -4.29
CA THR A 183 -7.93 -2.37 -3.80
C THR A 183 -8.87 -2.94 -4.86
N GLY A 184 -9.11 -4.25 -4.81
CA GLY A 184 -10.11 -4.92 -5.66
C GLY A 184 -11.56 -4.75 -5.18
N SER A 185 -11.73 -4.38 -3.90
CA SER A 185 -13.02 -4.08 -3.30
C SER A 185 -12.83 -3.20 -2.06
N TYR A 186 -13.63 -2.15 -1.92
CA TYR A 186 -13.54 -1.25 -0.76
C TYR A 186 -14.79 -1.31 0.13
N THR A 187 -14.57 -1.19 1.44
CA THR A 187 -15.60 -1.05 2.48
C THR A 187 -15.08 -0.08 3.53
N VAL A 188 -15.95 0.72 4.14
CA VAL A 188 -15.55 1.69 5.18
C VAL A 188 -14.78 1.03 6.31
N GLY A 189 -13.64 1.61 6.67
CA GLY A 189 -12.75 1.13 7.72
C GLY A 189 -11.87 -0.03 7.27
N LYS A 190 -11.62 -0.18 5.97
CA LYS A 190 -10.79 -1.27 5.43
C LYS A 190 -9.35 -1.20 5.94
N PHE A 191 -8.84 0.02 6.18
CA PHE A 191 -7.47 0.26 6.60
C PHE A 191 -7.36 0.72 8.06
N LYS A 192 -8.42 0.57 8.86
CA LYS A 192 -8.48 1.05 10.24
C LYS A 192 -7.46 0.37 11.18
N ASP A 193 -7.07 -0.85 10.85
CA ASP A 193 -6.15 -1.67 11.64
C ASP A 193 -4.71 -1.64 11.09
N HIS A 194 -4.46 -0.82 10.06
CA HIS A 194 -3.11 -0.60 9.53
C HIS A 194 -2.33 0.35 10.45
N HIS A 195 -1.01 0.26 10.47
CA HIS A 195 -0.16 0.97 11.42
C HIS A 195 0.54 2.16 10.78
N GLN A 196 0.42 2.38 9.46
CA GLN A 196 1.01 3.55 8.79
C GLN A 196 0.46 4.86 9.37
N HIS A 197 -0.84 4.92 9.65
CA HIS A 197 -1.48 6.09 10.27
C HIS A 197 -1.13 6.30 11.76
N LEU A 198 -0.38 5.37 12.37
CA LEU A 198 0.23 5.52 13.70
C LEU A 198 1.72 5.87 13.59
N VAL A 199 2.45 5.09 12.78
CA VAL A 199 3.91 5.20 12.64
C VAL A 199 4.34 6.50 12.00
N TYR A 200 3.68 6.95 10.92
CA TYR A 200 4.14 8.13 10.17
C TYR A 200 3.94 9.43 10.97
N PRO A 201 2.75 9.70 11.53
CA PRO A 201 2.57 10.86 12.39
C PRO A 201 3.45 10.81 13.65
N TYR A 202 3.64 9.64 14.27
CA TYR A 202 4.58 9.48 15.38
C TYR A 202 6.01 9.90 14.98
N ALA A 203 6.51 9.42 13.85
CA ALA A 203 7.85 9.73 13.39
C ALA A 203 8.04 11.20 13.01
N LEU A 204 7.03 11.81 12.38
CA LEU A 204 7.02 13.25 12.09
C LEU A 204 7.02 14.07 13.39
N MET A 205 6.20 13.71 14.37
CA MET A 205 6.15 14.38 15.66
C MET A 205 7.50 14.33 16.39
N GLN A 206 8.15 13.17 16.40
CA GLN A 206 9.48 13.01 17.02
C GLN A 206 10.59 13.79 16.29
N SER A 207 10.42 14.09 15.01
CA SER A 207 11.32 14.94 14.22
C SER A 207 10.95 16.44 14.26
N GLY A 208 9.94 16.82 15.04
CA GLY A 208 9.53 18.21 15.27
C GLY A 208 8.44 18.73 14.33
N SER A 209 7.82 17.85 13.52
CA SER A 209 6.72 18.18 12.63
C SER A 209 5.38 17.69 13.20
N ASP A 210 4.46 18.61 13.51
CA ASP A 210 3.16 18.29 14.14
C ASP A 210 2.05 17.97 13.12
N VAL A 211 2.37 17.17 12.10
CA VAL A 211 1.38 16.68 11.12
C VAL A 211 0.68 15.46 11.69
N ARG A 212 -0.59 15.63 12.08
CA ARG A 212 -1.39 14.58 12.75
C ARG A 212 -2.45 13.94 11.88
N THR A 213 -2.91 14.64 10.85
CA THR A 213 -3.93 14.10 9.94
C THR A 213 -3.25 13.10 9.01
N PHE A 214 -3.86 11.95 8.85
CA PHE A 214 -3.46 10.91 7.93
C PHE A 214 -4.65 10.55 7.03
N GLU A 215 -4.41 10.38 5.74
CA GLU A 215 -5.42 9.97 4.77
C GLU A 215 -4.95 8.76 3.96
N TYR A 216 -5.77 7.71 3.95
CA TYR A 216 -5.71 6.71 2.89
C TYR A 216 -6.55 7.22 1.73
N ASN A 217 -5.90 7.51 0.60
CA ASN A 217 -6.58 7.80 -0.65
C ASN A 217 -6.63 6.52 -1.46
N ILE A 218 -7.83 6.03 -1.76
CA ILE A 218 -8.05 4.64 -2.15
C ILE A 218 -8.66 4.63 -3.54
N VAL A 219 -8.05 3.88 -4.45
CA VAL A 219 -8.59 3.60 -5.78
C VAL A 219 -9.09 2.16 -5.81
N GLU A 220 -10.39 1.99 -6.03
CA GLU A 220 -11.00 0.68 -6.20
C GLU A 220 -10.98 0.28 -7.68
N PHE A 221 -10.44 -0.90 -7.97
CA PHE A 221 -10.44 -1.48 -9.31
C PHE A 221 -11.30 -2.74 -9.35
N ASN A 222 -12.11 -2.90 -10.38
CA ASN A 222 -12.78 -4.16 -10.62
C ASN A 222 -11.81 -5.22 -11.19
N LYS A 223 -12.28 -6.46 -11.32
CA LYS A 223 -11.50 -7.58 -11.90
C LYS A 223 -11.03 -7.34 -13.33
N GLY A 224 -11.71 -6.46 -14.08
CA GLY A 224 -11.30 -6.06 -15.44
C GLY A 224 -10.25 -4.96 -15.47
N GLY A 225 -9.78 -4.50 -14.31
CA GLY A 225 -8.76 -3.46 -14.19
C GLY A 225 -9.31 -2.03 -14.31
N TYR A 226 -10.63 -1.86 -14.45
CA TYR A 226 -11.26 -0.55 -14.53
C TYR A 226 -11.49 0.05 -13.14
N VAL A 227 -11.34 1.37 -13.04
CA VAL A 227 -11.66 2.12 -11.83
C VAL A 227 -13.16 2.00 -11.55
N VAL A 228 -13.50 1.60 -10.34
CA VAL A 228 -14.88 1.59 -9.82
C VAL A 228 -15.18 2.95 -9.21
N ASP A 229 -14.35 3.37 -8.24
CA ASP A 229 -14.49 4.65 -7.53
C ASP A 229 -13.20 5.04 -6.81
N THR A 230 -13.15 6.27 -6.29
CA THR A 230 -12.09 6.79 -5.40
C THR A 230 -12.66 7.15 -4.03
N TYR A 231 -11.93 6.83 -2.96
CA TYR A 231 -12.36 7.07 -1.58
C TYR A 231 -11.25 7.73 -0.76
N THR A 232 -11.63 8.40 0.32
CA THR A 232 -10.70 8.94 1.32
C THR A 232 -11.10 8.46 2.71
N GLU A 233 -10.21 7.76 3.41
CA GLU A 233 -10.34 7.47 4.84
C GLU A 233 -9.39 8.36 5.64
N THR A 234 -9.91 9.18 6.53
CA THR A 234 -9.13 10.10 7.35
C THR A 234 -8.99 9.60 8.79
N TYR A 235 -7.76 9.59 9.30
CA TYR A 235 -7.39 9.26 10.66
C TYR A 235 -6.66 10.45 11.28
N VAL A 236 -6.97 10.78 12.54
CA VAL A 236 -6.28 11.86 13.27
C VAL A 236 -5.47 11.24 14.39
N PHE A 237 -4.16 11.39 14.29
CA PHE A 237 -3.21 10.91 15.29
C PHE A 237 -3.39 11.68 16.60
N ASN A 238 -3.67 10.94 17.67
CA ASN A 238 -3.73 11.45 19.02
C ASN A 238 -2.60 10.80 19.84
N PRO A 239 -1.54 11.56 20.21
CA PRO A 239 -0.40 11.02 20.95
C PRO A 239 -0.78 10.26 22.23
N GLU A 240 -1.80 10.71 22.97
CA GLU A 240 -2.21 10.07 24.23
C GLU A 240 -2.89 8.72 24.02
N ARG A 241 -3.54 8.53 22.87
CA ARG A 241 -4.23 7.29 22.50
C ARG A 241 -3.31 6.35 21.71
N ASP A 242 -2.61 6.90 20.72
CA ASP A 242 -1.99 6.13 19.65
C ASP A 242 -0.56 5.68 19.98
N ILE A 243 0.17 6.42 20.81
CA ILE A 243 1.50 5.98 21.26
C ILE A 243 1.38 4.73 22.12
N PRO A 244 0.45 4.64 23.11
CA PRO A 244 0.22 3.40 23.83
C PRO A 244 -0.11 2.21 22.92
N ILE A 245 -1.04 2.39 21.97
CA ILE A 245 -1.43 1.34 21.01
C ILE A 245 -0.21 0.86 20.19
N LEU A 246 0.55 1.80 19.62
CA LEU A 246 1.75 1.47 18.85
C LEU A 246 2.81 0.77 19.71
N THR A 247 2.97 1.19 20.95
CA THR A 247 3.93 0.61 21.91
C THR A 247 3.55 -0.83 22.25
N GLU A 248 2.30 -1.06 22.62
CA GLU A 248 1.76 -2.40 22.95
C GLU A 248 1.94 -3.36 21.77
N HIS A 249 1.56 -2.95 20.56
CA HIS A 249 1.71 -3.78 19.37
C HIS A 249 3.18 -4.09 19.05
N CYS A 250 4.09 -3.13 19.25
CA CYS A 250 5.53 -3.37 19.11
C CYS A 250 6.04 -4.35 20.18
N GLU A 251 5.56 -4.26 21.42
CA GLU A 251 5.96 -5.15 22.52
C GLU A 251 5.48 -6.59 22.30
N GLU A 252 4.25 -6.77 21.84
CA GLU A 252 3.73 -8.08 21.43
C GLU A 252 4.54 -8.65 20.26
N PHE A 253 4.86 -7.82 19.27
CA PHE A 253 5.68 -8.28 18.15
C PHE A 253 7.09 -8.67 18.60
N ILE A 254 7.69 -7.95 19.54
CA ILE A 254 8.97 -8.35 20.14
C ILE A 254 8.88 -9.74 20.78
N ARG A 255 7.81 -10.04 21.54
CA ARG A 255 7.62 -11.36 22.14
C ARG A 255 7.56 -12.44 21.08
N PHE A 256 6.74 -12.24 20.04
CA PHE A 256 6.66 -13.14 18.89
C PHE A 256 8.04 -13.40 18.28
N LEU A 257 8.82 -12.35 18.04
CA LEU A 257 10.16 -12.46 17.45
C LEU A 257 11.14 -13.23 18.34
N GLU A 258 11.07 -13.05 19.66
CA GLU A 258 11.93 -13.77 20.59
C GLU A 258 11.53 -15.24 20.73
N GLU A 259 10.24 -15.55 20.73
CA GLU A 259 9.72 -16.94 20.74
C GLU A 259 10.05 -17.70 19.45
N ASN A 260 10.10 -17.01 18.32
CA ASN A 260 10.35 -17.59 17.00
C ASN A 260 11.77 -17.28 16.47
N ARG A 261 12.70 -16.92 17.36
CA ARG A 261 14.04 -16.41 16.99
C ARG A 261 14.84 -17.35 16.07
N GLU A 262 14.62 -18.65 16.20
CA GLU A 262 15.23 -19.70 15.37
C GLU A 262 14.76 -19.71 13.91
N LEU A 263 13.54 -19.22 13.64
CA LEU A 263 12.96 -19.14 12.30
C LEU A 263 13.39 -17.85 11.56
N ILE A 264 13.96 -16.89 12.29
CA ILE A 264 14.31 -15.57 11.76
C ILE A 264 15.75 -15.58 11.26
N THR A 265 15.92 -15.47 9.95
CA THR A 265 17.21 -15.42 9.26
C THR A 265 17.69 -13.97 9.02
N ASP A 266 16.78 -13.03 8.75
CA ASP A 266 17.14 -11.61 8.62
C ASP A 266 17.31 -10.97 10.00
N LYS A 267 18.55 -10.62 10.38
CA LYS A 267 18.86 -10.07 11.70
C LYS A 267 18.68 -8.55 11.80
N LYS A 268 18.34 -7.84 10.72
CA LYS A 268 18.03 -6.40 10.75
C LYS A 268 16.86 -6.07 11.67
N ILE A 269 15.90 -6.99 11.80
CA ILE A 269 14.75 -6.82 12.68
C ILE A 269 15.15 -6.73 14.16
N PHE A 270 16.31 -7.29 14.54
CA PHE A 270 16.91 -7.24 15.88
C PHE A 270 17.97 -6.12 16.02
N GLY A 271 17.86 -5.04 15.24
CA GLY A 271 18.77 -3.90 15.36
C GLY A 271 20.16 -4.11 14.76
N GLY A 272 20.52 -5.35 14.41
CA GLY A 272 21.79 -5.73 13.80
C GLY A 272 21.96 -5.23 12.36
N GLU A 273 23.19 -5.36 11.87
CA GLU A 273 23.51 -5.31 10.45
C GLU A 273 23.52 -6.75 9.91
N ASN A 274 23.11 -6.95 8.65
CA ASN A 274 23.36 -8.22 7.95
C ASN A 274 24.67 -8.10 7.19
#